data_AF-A0A7S0VMN6-F1
#
_entry.id   AF-A0A7S0VMN6-F1
#
_cell.length_a   1.000
_cell.length_b   1.000
_cell.length_c   1.000
_cell.angle_alpha   90.00
_cell.angle_beta   90.00
_cell.angle_gamma   90.00
#
_symmetry.space_group_name_H-M   'P 1'
#
loop_
_entity.id
_entity.type
_entity.pdbx_description
1 polymer ?
#
loop_
_entity_poly.entity_id
_entity_poly.type
_entity_poly.pdbx_seq_one_letter_code
_entity_poly.pdbx_strand_id
1 'polypeptide(L)'
;GSVGSSLWEGTSKFTDTGGGATDVVAVRHQSGHIVCSSFHAQLPRLSKIDMMGCRVQLFVNNLPTHICMVLDRENICCFDDGSYKPASSELDTLNLRPGRNSLRYELIHPLNNDRKFSVKADLHLWMPHDKVVIVDIDGTVTKTDVAGYGAAKLGYEYIHAGVCECVTSIARQGYRVLFLTSRAITLAQVRGQPSALVISV
;
A
#
# COMPACT_ATOMS: atom_id res chain seq x y z
N GLY A 1 -1.70 38.20 3.21
CA GLY A 1 -2.29 37.07 3.93
C GLY A 1 -2.09 35.82 3.09
N SER A 2 -1.10 35.01 3.42
CA SER A 2 -0.81 33.75 2.73
C SER A 2 -1.66 32.64 3.34
N VAL A 3 -2.64 32.18 2.58
CA VAL A 3 -3.42 30.98 2.91
C VAL A 3 -2.46 29.79 2.82
N GLY A 4 -2.07 29.25 3.97
CA GLY A 4 -1.24 28.06 4.05
C GLY A 4 -1.93 26.87 3.40
N SER A 5 -1.25 26.26 2.43
CA SER A 5 -1.64 25.05 1.74
C SER A 5 -1.51 23.84 2.67
N SER A 6 -2.52 23.61 3.51
CA SER A 6 -2.66 22.35 4.26
C SER A 6 -3.23 21.25 3.35
N LEU A 7 -2.46 20.88 2.32
CA LEU A 7 -2.73 19.71 1.46
C LEU A 7 -2.05 18.43 2.00
N TRP A 8 -1.38 18.55 3.15
CA TRP A 8 -0.52 17.52 3.75
C TRP A 8 -0.97 17.16 5.17
N GLU A 9 -2.25 16.82 5.35
CA GLU A 9 -2.68 16.02 6.51
C GLU A 9 -2.92 14.58 6.04
N GLY A 10 -1.83 13.93 5.64
CA GLY A 10 -1.82 12.49 5.48
C GLY A 10 -1.72 11.83 6.84
N THR A 11 -2.63 10.91 7.14
CA THR A 11 -2.67 10.14 8.38
C THR A 11 -1.50 9.16 8.45
N SER A 12 -0.31 9.66 8.74
CA SER A 12 0.82 8.85 9.21
C SER A 12 0.51 8.39 10.64
N LYS A 13 -0.46 7.48 10.79
CA LYS A 13 -0.46 6.61 11.96
C LYS A 13 0.58 5.54 11.65
N PHE A 14 1.77 5.70 12.22
CA PHE A 14 2.70 4.60 12.45
C PHE A 14 1.85 3.36 12.77
N THR A 15 1.90 2.33 11.92
CA THR A 15 1.44 1.00 12.31
C THR A 15 2.40 0.60 13.41
N ASP A 16 1.89 0.56 14.65
CA ASP A 16 2.62 0.57 15.92
C ASP A 16 3.50 -0.68 16.18
N THR A 17 3.88 -1.41 15.12
CA THR A 17 4.46 -2.74 15.23
C THR A 17 5.62 -3.04 14.28
N GLY A 18 5.94 -2.23 13.25
CA GLY A 18 7.15 -2.40 12.43
C GLY A 18 7.04 -3.33 11.21
N GLY A 19 5.83 -3.65 10.76
CA GLY A 19 5.56 -4.34 9.49
C GLY A 19 5.15 -3.38 8.36
N GLY A 20 5.01 -3.90 7.14
CA GLY A 20 4.61 -3.10 5.98
C GLY A 20 3.86 -3.84 4.87
N ALA A 21 3.19 -3.11 3.99
CA ALA A 21 2.39 -3.64 2.87
C ALA A 21 2.46 -2.69 1.66
N THR A 22 2.39 -3.25 0.45
CA THR A 22 2.24 -2.48 -0.78
C THR A 22 0.76 -2.25 -1.08
N ASP A 23 0.45 -1.16 -1.76
CA ASP A 23 -0.88 -1.00 -2.31
C ASP A 23 -1.15 -2.05 -3.40
N VAL A 24 -2.42 -2.37 -3.61
CA VAL A 24 -2.88 -3.34 -4.59
C VAL A 24 -3.70 -2.64 -5.66
N VAL A 25 -3.45 -2.98 -6.92
CA VAL A 25 -4.30 -2.57 -8.04
C VAL A 25 -5.10 -3.76 -8.51
N ALA A 26 -6.42 -3.64 -8.43
CA ALA A 26 -7.37 -4.46 -9.13
C ALA A 26 -7.85 -3.75 -10.39
N VAL A 27 -7.98 -4.47 -11.49
CA VAL A 27 -8.54 -3.97 -12.75
C VAL A 27 -9.73 -4.83 -13.11
N ARG A 28 -10.88 -4.19 -13.35
CA ARG A 28 -12.03 -4.87 -13.95
C ARG A 28 -11.77 -5.03 -15.44
N HIS A 29 -11.78 -6.25 -15.95
CA HIS A 29 -11.70 -6.55 -17.37
C HIS A 29 -13.04 -6.28 -18.07
N GLN A 30 -13.04 -6.12 -19.40
CA GLN A 30 -14.26 -5.88 -20.19
C GLN A 30 -15.28 -7.02 -20.08
N SER A 31 -14.81 -8.25 -19.87
CA SER A 31 -15.69 -9.40 -19.65
C SER A 31 -16.26 -9.49 -18.23
N GLY A 32 -15.98 -8.52 -17.36
CA GLY A 32 -16.57 -8.40 -16.03
C GLY A 32 -15.68 -8.93 -14.90
N HIS A 33 -14.78 -9.88 -15.17
CA HIS A 33 -13.87 -10.44 -14.17
C HIS A 33 -12.83 -9.42 -13.69
N ILE A 34 -12.38 -9.59 -12.45
CA ILE A 34 -11.35 -8.75 -11.83
C ILE A 34 -10.01 -9.50 -11.84
N VAL A 35 -8.95 -8.80 -12.21
CA VAL A 35 -7.55 -9.25 -12.02
C VAL A 35 -6.83 -8.27 -11.12
N CYS A 36 -5.77 -8.70 -10.44
CA CYS A 36 -5.02 -7.82 -9.55
C CYS A 36 -3.50 -8.01 -9.58
N SER A 37 -2.79 -6.99 -9.11
CA SER A 37 -1.42 -7.12 -8.62
C SER A 37 -1.38 -7.97 -7.35
N SER A 38 -0.18 -8.42 -6.97
CA SER A 38 0.00 -9.23 -5.78
C SER A 38 -0.30 -8.46 -4.48
N PHE A 39 -0.78 -9.18 -3.48
CA PHE A 39 -0.97 -8.73 -2.11
C PHE A 39 0.33 -9.01 -1.34
N HIS A 40 1.21 -8.00 -1.25
CA HIS A 40 2.42 -8.10 -0.45
C HIS A 40 2.24 -7.39 0.88
N ALA A 41 2.35 -8.16 1.96
CA ALA A 41 2.42 -7.64 3.31
C ALA A 41 3.42 -8.46 4.12
N GLN A 42 4.14 -7.78 5.00
CA GLN A 42 5.07 -8.37 5.94
C GLN A 42 4.71 -7.88 7.34
N LEU A 43 4.50 -8.82 8.25
CA LEU A 43 4.31 -8.53 9.66
C LEU A 43 5.67 -8.45 10.36
N PRO A 44 5.77 -7.70 11.47
CA PRO A 44 7.04 -7.53 12.14
C PRO A 44 7.64 -8.84 12.64
N ARG A 45 8.97 -8.90 12.63
CA ARG A 45 9.71 -10.00 13.25
C ARG A 45 9.75 -9.78 14.75
N LEU A 46 9.09 -10.66 15.49
CA LEU A 46 9.21 -10.73 16.95
C LEU A 46 10.35 -11.68 17.30
N SER A 47 11.32 -11.21 18.08
CA SER A 47 12.43 -12.06 18.51
C SER A 47 11.91 -13.26 19.30
N LYS A 48 12.35 -14.47 18.93
CA LYS A 48 12.13 -15.76 19.64
C LYS A 48 10.74 -16.40 19.51
N ILE A 49 9.86 -15.93 18.63
CA ILE A 49 8.58 -16.59 18.35
C ILE A 49 8.51 -16.91 16.87
N ASP A 50 8.33 -18.18 16.54
CA ASP A 50 7.97 -18.61 15.18
C ASP A 50 6.47 -18.34 14.97
N MET A 51 6.16 -17.53 13.96
CA MET A 51 4.80 -17.17 13.60
C MET A 51 4.36 -17.80 12.28
N MET A 52 5.19 -18.67 11.69
CA MET A 52 4.87 -19.37 10.45
C MET A 52 3.54 -20.13 10.59
N GLY A 53 2.69 -20.03 9.57
CA GLY A 53 1.37 -20.65 9.53
C GLY A 53 0.28 -19.91 10.31
N CYS A 54 0.61 -18.84 11.04
CA CYS A 54 -0.42 -18.02 11.69
C CYS A 54 -1.31 -17.36 10.62
N ARG A 55 -2.63 -17.42 10.84
CA ARG A 55 -3.62 -16.85 9.93
C ARG A 55 -3.63 -15.32 10.02
N VAL A 56 -3.64 -14.68 8.87
CA VAL A 56 -3.77 -13.24 8.70
C VAL A 56 -5.10 -12.96 8.01
N GLN A 57 -6.02 -12.33 8.74
CA GLN A 57 -7.34 -11.95 8.24
C GLN A 57 -7.22 -10.68 7.39
N LEU A 58 -7.84 -10.68 6.21
CA LEU A 58 -7.99 -9.48 5.40
C LEU A 58 -9.27 -8.73 5.76
N PHE A 59 -9.18 -7.41 5.76
CA PHE A 59 -10.30 -6.50 5.87
C PHE A 59 -10.29 -5.54 4.68
N VAL A 60 -11.44 -5.38 4.02
CA VAL A 60 -11.63 -4.41 2.96
C VAL A 60 -12.73 -3.43 3.38
N ASN A 61 -12.46 -2.12 3.29
CA ASN A 61 -13.39 -1.08 3.73
C ASN A 61 -13.87 -1.27 5.19
N ASN A 62 -12.95 -1.71 6.06
CA ASN A 62 -13.17 -2.09 7.47
C ASN A 62 -14.09 -3.29 7.71
N LEU A 63 -14.52 -3.99 6.66
CA LEU A 63 -15.30 -5.22 6.77
C LEU A 63 -14.37 -6.44 6.66
N PRO A 64 -14.51 -7.46 7.52
CA PRO A 64 -13.78 -8.70 7.38
C PRO A 64 -14.17 -9.39 6.07
N THR A 65 -13.21 -10.01 5.40
CA THR A 65 -13.44 -10.79 4.18
C THR A 65 -13.39 -12.29 4.50
N HIS A 66 -13.78 -13.14 3.55
CA HIS A 66 -13.55 -14.58 3.67
C HIS A 66 -12.13 -15.00 3.28
N ILE A 67 -11.31 -14.04 2.83
CA ILE A 67 -9.96 -14.27 2.37
C ILE A 67 -9.00 -14.21 3.55
N CYS A 68 -8.24 -15.30 3.74
CA CYS A 68 -7.21 -15.42 4.75
C CYS A 68 -5.87 -15.74 4.10
N MET A 69 -4.82 -15.13 4.63
CA MET A 69 -3.43 -15.45 4.30
C MET A 69 -2.79 -16.20 5.47
N VAL A 70 -1.60 -16.73 5.24
CA VAL A 70 -0.73 -17.33 6.26
C VAL A 70 0.62 -16.63 6.25
N LEU A 71 1.29 -16.60 7.39
CA LEU A 71 2.68 -16.15 7.46
C LEU A 71 3.63 -17.26 7.02
N ASP A 72 4.62 -16.91 6.21
CA ASP A 72 5.78 -17.76 5.94
C ASP A 72 6.87 -17.62 7.03
N ARG A 73 8.03 -18.24 6.81
CA ARG A 73 9.17 -18.19 7.74
C ARG A 73 9.81 -16.80 7.87
N GLU A 74 9.55 -15.92 6.91
CA GLU A 74 10.07 -14.56 6.87
C GLU A 74 9.07 -13.52 7.39
N ASN A 75 7.92 -13.98 7.90
CA ASN A 75 6.74 -13.21 8.29
C ASN A 75 6.09 -12.44 7.12
N ILE A 76 6.25 -12.93 5.90
CA ILE A 76 5.56 -12.45 4.73
C ILE A 76 4.21 -13.18 4.62
N CYS A 77 3.17 -12.43 4.34
CA CYS A 77 1.84 -12.97 4.09
C CYS A 77 1.81 -13.61 2.70
N CYS A 78 1.43 -14.89 2.63
CA CYS A 78 1.12 -15.60 1.38
C CYS A 78 -0.22 -16.34 1.49
N PHE A 79 -0.77 -16.78 0.37
CA PHE A 79 -1.94 -17.66 0.34
C PHE A 79 -1.56 -19.11 0.64
N ASP A 80 -2.56 -19.96 0.90
CA ASP A 80 -2.33 -21.37 1.27
C ASP A 80 -1.58 -22.17 0.18
N ASP A 81 -1.64 -21.73 -1.07
CA ASP A 81 -0.89 -22.30 -2.21
C ASP A 81 0.52 -21.70 -2.37
N GLY A 82 0.94 -20.80 -1.46
CA GLY A 82 2.21 -20.08 -1.50
C GLY A 82 2.23 -18.89 -2.46
N SER A 83 1.12 -18.59 -3.15
CA SER A 83 1.02 -17.43 -4.03
C SER A 83 0.82 -16.13 -3.24
N TYR A 84 0.87 -15.01 -3.96
CA TYR A 84 0.54 -13.68 -3.43
C TYR A 84 -0.71 -13.08 -4.08
N LYS A 85 -1.52 -13.91 -4.76
CA LYS A 85 -2.74 -13.45 -5.41
C LYS A 85 -3.90 -14.34 -4.98
N PRO A 86 -5.03 -13.75 -4.54
CA PRO A 86 -6.22 -14.54 -4.29
C PRO A 86 -6.73 -15.13 -5.61
N ALA A 87 -7.55 -16.18 -5.52
CA ALA A 87 -8.24 -16.70 -6.68
C ALA A 87 -9.18 -15.64 -7.27
N SER A 88 -9.38 -15.65 -8.59
CA SER A 88 -10.27 -14.67 -9.25
C SER A 88 -11.68 -14.67 -8.65
N SER A 89 -12.19 -15.84 -8.25
CA SER A 89 -13.49 -15.96 -7.58
C SER A 89 -13.54 -15.29 -6.21
N GLU A 90 -12.42 -15.23 -5.48
CA GLU A 90 -12.35 -14.56 -4.19
C GLU A 90 -12.32 -13.04 -4.35
N LEU A 91 -11.68 -12.51 -5.39
CA LEU A 91 -11.67 -11.07 -5.69
C LEU A 91 -13.08 -10.51 -5.89
N ASP A 92 -13.95 -11.27 -6.55
CA ASP A 92 -15.33 -10.86 -6.79
C ASP A 92 -16.13 -10.75 -5.48
N THR A 93 -15.75 -11.50 -4.43
CA THR A 93 -16.42 -11.44 -3.11
C THR A 93 -16.05 -10.20 -2.29
N LEU A 94 -14.99 -9.48 -2.67
CA LEU A 94 -14.50 -8.32 -1.93
C LEU A 94 -15.41 -7.08 -2.05
N ASN A 95 -16.42 -7.11 -2.93
CA ASN A 95 -17.38 -6.01 -3.14
C ASN A 95 -16.69 -4.65 -3.34
N LEU A 96 -15.63 -4.64 -4.14
CA LEU A 96 -14.79 -3.47 -4.38
C LEU A 96 -15.57 -2.33 -5.03
N ARG A 97 -15.37 -1.12 -4.52
CA ARG A 97 -15.89 0.11 -5.11
C ARG A 97 -14.88 0.65 -6.13
N PRO A 98 -15.32 1.20 -7.27
CA PRO A 98 -14.41 1.89 -8.19
C PRO A 98 -13.58 2.96 -7.47
N GLY A 99 -12.28 3.00 -7.73
CA GLY A 99 -11.33 3.84 -7.01
C GLY A 99 -10.77 3.16 -5.76
N ARG A 100 -10.45 3.97 -4.74
CA ARG A 100 -9.75 3.54 -3.53
C ARG A 100 -10.67 2.75 -2.59
N ASN A 101 -10.20 1.60 -2.12
CA ASN A 101 -10.76 0.83 -1.01
C ASN A 101 -9.67 0.69 0.07
N SER A 102 -10.03 0.73 1.35
CA SER A 102 -9.04 0.49 2.41
C SER A 102 -8.76 -1.00 2.53
N LEU A 103 -7.49 -1.39 2.62
CA LEU A 103 -7.05 -2.76 2.85
C LEU A 103 -6.31 -2.84 4.18
N ARG A 104 -6.60 -3.88 4.97
CA ARG A 104 -5.92 -4.11 6.23
C ARG A 104 -5.68 -5.60 6.45
N TYR A 105 -4.44 -5.91 6.79
CA TYR A 105 -3.96 -7.22 7.20
C TYR A 105 -3.94 -7.25 8.72
N GLU A 106 -4.48 -8.31 9.30
CA GLU A 106 -4.63 -8.41 10.75
C GLU A 106 -4.31 -9.81 11.26
N LEU A 107 -3.46 -9.86 12.28
CA LEU A 107 -3.12 -11.09 12.98
C LEU A 107 -3.29 -10.89 14.48
N ILE A 108 -3.97 -11.84 15.11
CA ILE A 108 -4.03 -11.96 16.57
C ILE A 108 -2.85 -12.82 17.00
N HIS A 109 -2.09 -12.36 17.99
CA HIS A 109 -0.89 -13.06 18.44
C HIS A 109 -1.25 -14.45 18.98
N PRO A 110 -0.64 -15.53 18.48
CA PRO A 110 -1.10 -16.90 18.71
C PRO A 110 -1.03 -17.34 20.18
N LEU A 111 -0.14 -16.71 20.96
CA LEU A 111 0.07 -17.01 22.39
C LEU A 111 -0.44 -15.90 23.33
N ASN A 112 -1.00 -14.82 22.77
CA ASN A 112 -1.45 -13.66 23.54
C ASN A 112 -2.58 -12.98 22.78
N ASN A 113 -3.80 -13.44 23.00
CA ASN A 113 -4.96 -12.99 22.22
C ASN A 113 -5.28 -11.49 22.38
N ASP A 114 -4.74 -10.82 23.40
CA ASP A 114 -4.88 -9.39 23.60
C ASP A 114 -3.95 -8.56 22.71
N ARG A 115 -2.92 -9.20 22.12
CA ARG A 115 -1.97 -8.53 21.22
C ARG A 115 -2.35 -8.75 19.77
N LYS A 116 -2.56 -7.64 19.06
CA LYS A 116 -2.95 -7.61 17.64
C LYS A 116 -1.94 -6.86 16.80
N PHE A 117 -1.58 -7.43 15.65
CA PHE A 117 -0.75 -6.79 14.63
C PHE A 117 -1.63 -6.36 13.48
N SER A 118 -1.44 -5.13 13.02
CA SER A 118 -2.18 -4.62 11.88
C SER A 118 -1.29 -3.82 10.94
N VAL A 119 -1.36 -4.16 9.67
CA VAL A 119 -0.71 -3.44 8.58
C VAL A 119 -1.79 -2.97 7.61
N LYS A 120 -1.65 -1.74 7.11
CA LYS A 120 -2.64 -1.10 6.22
C LYS A 120 -2.04 -0.82 4.86
N ALA A 121 -2.85 -0.95 3.83
CA ALA A 121 -2.55 -0.57 2.46
C ALA A 121 -3.84 -0.05 1.81
N ASP A 122 -3.74 0.43 0.57
CA ASP A 122 -4.89 0.71 -0.26
C ASP A 122 -5.08 -0.37 -1.34
N LEU A 123 -6.34 -0.65 -1.68
CA LEU A 123 -6.74 -1.52 -2.78
C LEU A 123 -7.56 -0.70 -3.77
N HIS A 124 -6.99 -0.43 -4.93
CA HIS A 124 -7.62 0.39 -5.95
C HIS A 124 -8.30 -0.47 -7.01
N LEU A 125 -9.60 -0.27 -7.25
CA LEU A 125 -10.29 -0.86 -8.39
C LEU A 125 -10.31 0.14 -9.56
N TRP A 126 -9.60 -0.17 -10.63
CA TRP A 126 -9.60 0.59 -11.87
C TRP A 126 -10.54 -0.04 -12.90
N MET A 127 -11.15 0.83 -13.70
CA MET A 127 -12.08 0.44 -14.76
C MET A 127 -11.32 0.20 -16.09
N PRO A 128 -11.88 -0.56 -17.04
CA PRO A 128 -11.20 -0.91 -18.29
C PRO A 128 -10.68 0.29 -19.12
N HIS A 129 -11.30 1.46 -18.96
CA HIS A 129 -10.98 2.68 -19.70
C HIS A 129 -10.21 3.72 -18.87
N ASP A 130 -9.79 3.39 -17.65
CA ASP A 130 -8.97 4.29 -16.83
C ASP A 130 -7.59 4.46 -17.47
N LYS A 131 -7.17 5.72 -17.67
CA LYS A 131 -5.85 6.05 -18.23
C LYS A 131 -4.84 6.17 -17.10
N VAL A 132 -3.69 5.52 -17.23
CA VAL A 132 -2.67 5.47 -16.18
C VAL A 132 -1.44 6.26 -16.60
N VAL A 133 -0.92 7.08 -15.68
CA VAL A 133 0.40 7.70 -15.77
C VAL A 133 1.29 7.08 -14.71
N ILE A 134 2.42 6.53 -15.13
CA ILE A 134 3.41 5.91 -14.25
C ILE A 134 4.49 6.94 -13.94
N VAL A 135 4.78 7.12 -12.66
CA VAL A 135 5.78 8.07 -12.16
C VAL A 135 6.79 7.30 -11.31
N ASP A 136 8.01 7.19 -11.81
CA ASP A 136 9.12 6.71 -11.00
C ASP A 136 9.43 7.72 -9.87
N ILE A 137 9.67 7.23 -8.66
CA ILE A 137 10.02 8.07 -7.51
C ILE A 137 11.53 8.32 -7.47
N ASP A 138 12.33 7.26 -7.60
CA ASP A 138 13.74 7.25 -7.24
C ASP A 138 14.58 7.86 -8.38
N GLY A 139 14.98 9.11 -8.24
CA GLY A 139 15.76 9.85 -9.25
C GLY A 139 14.94 10.65 -10.27
N THR A 140 13.60 10.51 -10.24
CA THR A 140 12.66 11.31 -11.07
C THR A 140 11.88 12.32 -10.23
N VAL A 141 11.27 11.89 -9.12
CA VAL A 141 10.64 12.81 -8.16
C VAL A 141 11.69 13.41 -7.23
N THR A 142 12.71 12.62 -6.86
CA THR A 142 13.78 13.09 -5.99
C THR A 142 15.04 13.51 -6.73
N LYS A 143 15.45 14.78 -6.54
CA LYS A 143 16.85 15.22 -6.40
C LYS A 143 17.92 14.45 -7.17
N THR A 144 18.38 13.40 -6.48
CA THR A 144 19.40 12.36 -6.72
C THR A 144 20.03 12.02 -5.34
N ASP A 145 20.50 10.79 -5.16
CA ASP A 145 20.86 10.14 -3.89
C ASP A 145 22.08 10.70 -3.13
N VAL A 146 21.98 11.90 -2.53
CA VAL A 146 23.02 12.37 -1.60
C VAL A 146 22.40 12.91 -0.31
N ALA A 147 22.70 12.20 0.78
CA ALA A 147 22.28 12.40 2.18
C ALA A 147 20.88 11.88 2.55
N GLY A 148 20.75 10.54 2.54
CA GLY A 148 19.62 9.82 3.12
C GLY A 148 19.36 10.14 4.60
N TYR A 149 18.09 9.95 5.00
CA TYR A 149 17.51 9.99 6.36
C TYR A 149 17.71 11.26 7.22
N GLY A 150 18.87 11.92 7.18
CA GLY A 150 19.18 13.09 8.01
C GLY A 150 18.56 14.40 7.53
N ALA A 151 18.35 14.56 6.23
CA ALA A 151 17.94 15.85 5.68
C ALA A 151 16.43 16.11 5.72
N ALA A 152 15.59 15.08 5.83
CA ALA A 152 14.17 15.22 6.11
C ALA A 152 13.90 15.85 7.49
N LYS A 153 14.80 15.65 8.47
CA LYS A 153 14.76 16.34 9.77
C LYS A 153 15.18 17.80 9.73
N LEU A 154 15.81 18.24 8.63
CA LEU A 154 16.37 19.60 8.46
C LEU A 154 15.55 20.48 7.50
N GLY A 155 14.38 20.03 7.03
CA GLY A 155 13.44 20.86 6.27
C GLY A 155 13.81 21.12 4.81
N TYR A 156 14.76 20.36 4.23
CA TYR A 156 15.06 20.46 2.81
C TYR A 156 14.02 19.68 1.99
N GLU A 157 13.32 20.35 1.06
CA GLU A 157 12.42 19.71 0.11
C GLU A 157 13.23 19.08 -1.03
N TYR A 158 13.23 17.74 -1.08
CA TYR A 158 13.98 16.92 -2.04
C TYR A 158 13.23 16.69 -3.35
N ILE A 159 12.22 17.50 -3.67
CA ILE A 159 11.34 17.31 -4.82
C ILE A 159 11.66 18.37 -5.89
N HIS A 160 11.66 17.99 -7.17
CA HIS A 160 11.77 18.98 -8.25
C HIS A 160 10.59 19.96 -8.20
N ALA A 161 10.87 21.26 -8.31
CA ALA A 161 9.83 22.29 -8.32
C ALA A 161 8.79 22.00 -9.43
N GLY A 162 7.51 22.16 -9.11
CA GLY A 162 6.41 21.93 -10.05
C GLY A 162 5.96 20.47 -10.20
N VAL A 163 6.66 19.47 -9.65
CA VAL A 163 6.24 18.05 -9.75
C VAL A 163 4.88 17.82 -9.09
N CYS A 164 4.66 18.36 -7.89
CA CYS A 164 3.37 18.23 -7.20
C CYS A 164 2.22 18.86 -7.98
N GLU A 165 2.45 20.02 -8.60
CA GLU A 165 1.47 20.71 -9.43
C GLU A 165 1.16 19.93 -10.71
N CYS A 166 2.20 19.41 -11.37
CA CYS A 166 2.08 18.57 -12.56
C CYS A 166 1.26 17.31 -12.27
N VAL A 167 1.65 16.54 -11.25
CA VAL A 167 0.93 15.33 -10.82
C VAL A 167 -0.53 15.64 -10.46
N THR A 168 -0.76 16.74 -9.72
CA THR A 168 -2.11 17.17 -9.36
C THR A 168 -2.93 17.50 -10.59
N SER A 169 -2.35 18.17 -11.58
CA SER A 169 -3.02 18.50 -12.85
C SER A 169 -3.37 17.23 -13.64
N ILE A 170 -2.47 16.25 -13.71
CA ILE A 170 -2.69 14.96 -14.34
C ILE A 170 -3.87 14.23 -13.67
N ALA A 171 -3.87 14.15 -12.33
CA ALA A 171 -4.95 13.53 -11.58
C ALA A 171 -6.29 14.25 -11.79
N ARG A 172 -6.30 15.59 -11.82
CA ARG A 172 -7.50 16.40 -12.08
C ARG A 172 -8.09 16.18 -13.48
N GLN A 173 -7.27 15.77 -14.45
CA GLN A 173 -7.72 15.40 -15.79
C GLN A 173 -8.29 13.97 -15.88
N GLY A 174 -8.40 13.26 -14.75
CA GLY A 174 -9.00 11.93 -14.68
C GLY A 174 -8.03 10.78 -14.93
N TYR A 175 -6.73 11.05 -15.01
CA TYR A 175 -5.71 10.00 -15.06
C TYR A 175 -5.48 9.38 -13.67
N ARG A 176 -5.24 8.08 -13.63
CA ARG A 176 -4.72 7.38 -12.46
C ARG A 176 -3.22 7.57 -12.42
N VAL A 177 -2.69 8.09 -11.31
CA VAL A 177 -1.24 8.22 -11.12
C VAL A 177 -0.76 7.01 -10.31
N LEU A 178 0.16 6.26 -10.90
CA LEU A 178 0.83 5.14 -10.27
C LEU A 178 2.28 5.51 -10.00
N PHE A 179 2.68 5.49 -8.74
CA PHE A 179 4.07 5.70 -8.36
C PHE A 179 4.81 4.38 -8.24
N LEU A 180 6.03 4.33 -8.78
CA LEU A 180 6.95 3.20 -8.65
C LEU A 180 8.11 3.56 -7.74
N THR A 181 8.56 2.62 -6.93
CA THR A 181 9.78 2.73 -6.13
C THR A 181 10.46 1.39 -5.99
N SER A 182 11.79 1.41 -5.80
CA SER A 182 12.61 0.24 -5.46
C SER A 182 12.89 0.13 -3.95
N ARG A 183 12.33 1.05 -3.14
CA ARG A 183 12.55 1.09 -1.70
C ARG A 183 11.80 -0.05 -1.01
N ALA A 184 12.43 -0.62 0.02
CA ALA A 184 11.83 -1.68 0.83
C ALA A 184 10.43 -1.30 1.34
N ILE A 185 9.53 -2.30 1.37
CA ILE A 185 8.11 -2.16 1.75
C ILE A 185 7.90 -1.43 3.09
N THR A 186 8.78 -1.68 4.06
CA THR A 186 8.75 -1.07 5.40
C THR A 186 9.15 0.42 5.41
N LEU A 187 9.86 0.87 4.37
CA LEU A 187 10.27 2.26 4.18
C LEU A 187 9.32 3.00 3.22
N ALA A 188 8.63 2.27 2.32
CA ALA A 188 7.69 2.82 1.35
C ALA A 188 6.41 3.41 1.98
N GLN A 189 5.97 2.87 3.13
CA GLN A 189 4.75 3.34 3.82
C GLN A 189 4.90 4.62 4.65
N VAL A 190 6.10 5.20 4.77
CA VAL A 190 6.31 6.42 5.56
C VAL A 190 5.94 7.67 4.74
N ARG A 191 4.71 7.84 4.22
CA ARG A 191 4.31 9.11 3.56
C ARG A 191 2.84 9.50 3.70
N GLY A 192 2.62 10.74 4.17
CA GLY A 192 1.33 11.42 4.21
C GLY A 192 0.93 12.07 2.86
N GLN A 193 0.78 11.27 1.81
CA GLN A 193 0.32 11.76 0.50
C GLN A 193 -1.18 11.52 0.29
N PRO A 194 -1.96 12.52 -0.14
CA PRO A 194 -3.33 12.28 -0.57
C PRO A 194 -3.33 11.56 -1.93
N SER A 195 -3.91 10.34 -1.97
CA SER A 195 -4.37 9.62 -3.17
C SER A 195 -3.33 9.10 -4.18
N ALA A 196 -2.06 9.07 -3.83
CA ALA A 196 -1.00 8.46 -4.64
C ALA A 196 -0.87 6.95 -4.34
N LEU A 197 -1.18 6.11 -5.33
CA LEU A 197 -0.94 4.66 -5.25
C LEU A 197 0.55 4.38 -5.44
N VAL A 198 1.18 3.69 -4.50
CA VAL A 198 2.60 3.31 -4.59
C VAL A 198 2.72 1.80 -4.72
N ILE A 199 3.29 1.34 -5.84
CA ILE A 199 3.68 -0.06 -6.01
C ILE A 199 5.20 -0.12 -5.88
N SER A 200 5.68 -0.87 -4.89
CA SER A 200 7.07 -1.30 -4.84
C SER A 200 7.22 -2.46 -5.81
N VAL A 201 8.20 -2.35 -6.72
CA VAL A 201 8.55 -3.43 -7.67
C VAL A 201 9.72 -4.23 -7.12
#